data_AF-A0A960CZQ7-F1
#
_entry.id   AF-A0A960CZQ7-F1
#
_cell.length_a   1.000
_cell.length_b   1.000
_cell.length_c   1.000
_cell.angle_alpha   90.00
_cell.angle_beta   90.00
_cell.angle_gamma   90.00
#
_symmetry.space_group_name_H-M   'P 1'
#
loop_
_entity.id
_entity.type
_entity.pdbx_description
1 polymer ?
#
loop_
_entity_poly.entity_id
_entity_poly.type
_entity_poly.pdbx_seq_one_letter_code
_entity_poly.pdbx_strand_id
1 'polypeptide(L)'
;ALGAKLFGFPTVIAHGMFSAAAILANLEGQLPTAVSYAVKFGKPVVLPANAGVYVDRVADGWDLALRNIAKGYPHLTAAVRAL
;
A
#
# COMPACT_ATOMS: atom_id res chain seq x y z
N ALA A 1 4.03 -17.89 -13.55
CA ALA A 1 3.89 -18.28 -12.13
C ALA A 1 5.03 -19.16 -11.58
N LEU A 2 5.86 -19.80 -12.43
CA LEU A 2 6.92 -20.70 -11.96
C LEU A 2 7.89 -20.02 -10.96
N GLY A 3 8.35 -18.81 -11.29
CA GLY A 3 9.23 -18.04 -10.40
C GLY A 3 8.60 -17.77 -9.02
N ALA A 4 7.34 -17.31 -8.98
CA ALA A 4 6.66 -17.06 -7.70
C ALA A 4 6.58 -18.32 -6.83
N LYS A 5 6.27 -19.48 -7.43
CA LYS A 5 6.26 -20.77 -6.72
C LYS A 5 7.64 -21.17 -6.21
N LEU A 6 8.69 -20.95 -7.00
CA LEU A 6 10.08 -21.23 -6.59
C LEU A 6 10.49 -20.42 -5.35
N PHE A 7 9.93 -19.22 -5.19
CA PHE A 7 10.18 -18.34 -4.04
C PHE A 7 9.08 -18.41 -2.95
N GLY A 8 8.30 -19.50 -2.92
CA GLY A 8 7.37 -19.78 -1.81
C GLY A 8 6.02 -19.07 -1.88
N PHE A 9 5.67 -18.44 -3.00
CA PHE A 9 4.36 -17.82 -3.20
C PHE A 9 3.42 -18.73 -4.00
N PRO A 10 2.12 -18.81 -3.63
CA PRO A 10 1.17 -19.67 -4.34
C PRO A 10 0.93 -19.23 -5.79
N THR A 11 0.93 -17.90 -6.04
CA THR A 11 0.84 -17.28 -7.37
C THR A 11 1.72 -16.00 -7.42
N VAL A 12 1.73 -15.31 -8.55
CA VAL A 12 2.44 -14.03 -8.70
C VAL A 12 1.89 -12.96 -7.76
N ILE A 13 2.77 -12.08 -7.28
CA ILE A 13 2.43 -11.01 -6.35
C ILE A 13 2.59 -9.65 -7.02
N ALA A 14 1.82 -8.65 -6.58
CA ALA A 14 2.06 -7.28 -6.99
C ALA A 14 3.41 -6.77 -6.42
N HIS A 15 4.09 -5.92 -7.18
CA HIS A 15 5.28 -5.23 -6.67
C HIS A 15 4.88 -4.30 -5.52
N GLY A 16 5.66 -4.28 -4.44
CA GLY A 16 5.39 -3.39 -3.30
C GLY A 16 5.29 -1.92 -3.73
N MET A 17 6.25 -1.46 -4.54
CA MET A 17 6.26 -0.08 -5.04
C MET A 17 5.09 0.24 -5.97
N PHE A 18 4.55 -0.73 -6.70
CA PHE A 18 3.32 -0.53 -7.46
C PHE A 18 2.15 -0.23 -6.53
N SER A 19 1.96 -1.03 -5.47
CA SER A 19 0.92 -0.77 -4.48
C SER A 19 1.15 0.55 -3.73
N ALA A 20 2.39 0.87 -3.38
CA ALA A 20 2.74 2.12 -2.70
C ALA A 20 2.44 3.36 -3.55
N ALA A 21 2.63 3.30 -4.87
CA ALA A 21 2.25 4.37 -5.77
C ALA A 21 0.73 4.44 -5.96
N ALA A 22 0.08 3.29 -6.18
CA ALA A 22 -1.35 3.23 -6.48
C ALA A 22 -2.24 3.82 -5.37
N ILE A 23 -1.87 3.66 -4.09
CA ILE A 23 -2.68 4.22 -2.99
C ILE A 23 -2.61 5.75 -2.90
N LEU A 24 -1.55 6.38 -3.43
CA LEU A 24 -1.40 7.85 -3.40
C LEU A 24 -2.40 8.56 -4.32
N ALA A 25 -3.02 7.86 -5.27
CA ALA A 25 -4.09 8.42 -6.10
C ALA A 25 -5.26 8.99 -5.26
N ASN A 26 -5.46 8.47 -4.03
CA ASN A 26 -6.48 8.99 -3.11
C ASN A 26 -6.11 10.35 -2.47
N LEU A 27 -4.84 10.76 -2.58
CA LEU A 27 -4.29 12.00 -2.02
C LEU A 27 -3.92 13.02 -3.10
N GLU A 28 -4.19 12.72 -4.37
CA GLU A 28 -3.84 13.59 -5.48
C GLU A 28 -4.44 15.00 -5.30
N GLY A 29 -3.63 16.03 -5.55
CA GLY A 29 -4.02 17.44 -5.38
C GLY A 29 -4.03 17.96 -3.94
N GLN A 30 -3.82 17.11 -2.93
CA GLN A 30 -3.76 17.53 -1.52
C GLN A 30 -2.35 17.55 -0.94
N LEU A 31 -1.39 16.94 -1.62
CA LEU A 31 0.00 16.88 -1.17
C LEU A 31 0.69 18.25 -1.30
N PRO A 32 1.40 18.72 -0.25
CA PRO A 32 2.24 19.91 -0.36
C PRO A 32 3.46 19.66 -1.26
N THR A 33 4.20 20.72 -1.59
CA THR A 33 5.36 20.65 -2.49
C THR A 33 6.52 19.81 -1.97
N ALA A 34 6.63 19.66 -0.65
CA ALA A 34 7.64 18.85 0.02
C ALA A 34 6.98 17.92 1.04
N VAL A 35 7.24 16.62 0.91
CA VAL A 35 6.70 15.58 1.80
C VAL A 35 7.75 14.50 2.08
N SER A 36 7.62 13.86 3.25
CA SER A 36 8.17 12.53 3.48
C SER A 36 7.09 11.48 3.28
N TYR A 37 7.45 10.36 2.67
CA TYR A 37 6.56 9.21 2.46
C TYR A 37 7.25 7.94 2.96
N ALA A 38 6.78 7.43 4.10
CA ALA A 38 7.32 6.22 4.72
C ALA A 38 6.35 5.06 4.53
N VAL A 39 6.84 3.94 3.99
CA VAL A 39 6.02 2.77 3.64
C VAL A 39 6.55 1.53 4.36
N LYS A 40 5.63 0.78 4.97
CA LYS A 40 5.91 -0.56 5.53
C LYS A 40 5.05 -1.60 4.82
N PHE A 41 5.72 -2.53 4.14
CA PHE A 41 5.06 -3.66 3.49
C PHE A 41 4.75 -4.77 4.52
N GLY A 42 3.52 -5.26 4.47
CA GLY A 42 3.01 -6.35 5.30
C GLY A 42 2.88 -7.64 4.50
N LYS A 43 1.68 -8.24 4.51
CA LYS A 43 1.42 -9.46 3.75
C LYS A 43 1.47 -9.19 2.23
N PRO A 44 2.00 -10.11 1.41
CA PRO A 44 2.04 -9.92 -0.04
C PRO A 44 0.64 -9.81 -0.65
N VAL A 45 0.51 -9.02 -1.71
CA VAL A 45 -0.71 -8.92 -2.53
C VAL A 45 -0.65 -10.02 -3.60
N VAL A 46 -1.27 -11.17 -3.32
CA VAL A 46 -1.31 -12.33 -4.22
C VAL A 46 -2.38 -12.12 -5.30
N LEU A 47 -2.02 -12.23 -6.58
CA LEU A 47 -2.89 -11.86 -7.70
C LEU A 47 -3.74 -13.03 -8.25
N PRO A 48 -4.95 -12.75 -8.77
CA PRO A 48 -5.64 -11.45 -8.76
C PRO A 48 -6.15 -11.08 -7.35
N ALA A 49 -6.16 -9.78 -7.02
CA ALA A 49 -6.52 -9.30 -5.69
C ALA A 49 -7.48 -8.10 -5.75
N ASN A 50 -8.39 -8.05 -4.79
CA ASN A 50 -9.13 -6.84 -4.41
C ASN A 50 -8.67 -6.43 -3.01
N ALA A 51 -8.26 -5.17 -2.86
CA ALA A 51 -7.78 -4.62 -1.59
C ALA A 51 -8.49 -3.29 -1.32
N GLY A 52 -8.77 -3.03 -0.04
CA GLY A 52 -9.35 -1.78 0.43
C GLY A 52 -8.26 -0.79 0.79
N VAL A 53 -8.43 0.47 0.38
CA VAL A 53 -7.58 1.58 0.80
C VAL A 53 -8.30 2.35 1.90
N TYR A 54 -7.58 2.61 2.99
CA TYR A 54 -8.04 3.41 4.13
C TYR A 54 -7.12 4.60 4.24
N VAL A 55 -7.72 5.78 4.40
CA VAL A 55 -7.04 7.07 4.43
C VAL A 55 -7.51 7.82 5.66
N ASP A 56 -6.60 8.04 6.60
CA ASP A 56 -6.86 8.78 7.82
C ASP A 56 -6.08 10.10 7.77
N ARG A 57 -6.80 11.23 7.82
CA ARG A 57 -6.18 12.55 7.92
C ARG A 57 -5.68 12.76 9.35
N VAL A 58 -4.42 13.16 9.50
CA VAL A 58 -3.80 13.53 10.77
C VAL A 58 -3.29 14.97 10.70
N ALA A 59 -2.90 15.55 11.84
CA ALA A 59 -2.53 16.96 11.95
C ALA A 59 -1.43 17.39 10.96
N ASP A 60 -0.46 16.51 10.71
CA ASP A 60 0.75 16.76 9.91
C ASP A 60 0.77 16.00 8.58
N GLY A 61 -0.33 15.35 8.18
CA GLY A 61 -0.35 14.54 6.96
C GLY A 61 -1.46 13.49 6.92
N TRP A 62 -1.11 12.30 6.43
CA TRP A 62 -2.03 11.18 6.25
C TRP A 62 -1.42 9.87 6.70
N ASP A 63 -2.21 9.05 7.37
CA ASP A 63 -1.94 7.64 7.57
C ASP A 63 -2.75 6.82 6.58
N LEU A 64 -2.08 5.89 5.91
CA LEU A 64 -2.64 5.09 4.83
C LEU A 64 -2.52 3.62 5.19
N ALA A 65 -3.55 2.84 4.84
CA ALA A 65 -3.47 1.39 4.90
C ALA A 65 -4.11 0.74 3.67
N LEU A 66 -3.40 -0.22 3.08
CA LEU A 66 -3.94 -1.14 2.09
C LEU A 66 -4.21 -2.47 2.79
N ARG A 67 -5.46 -2.95 2.82
CA ARG A 67 -5.86 -4.16 3.55
C ARG A 67 -6.60 -5.14 2.67
N ASN A 68 -6.48 -6.42 2.99
CA ASN A 68 -7.36 -7.43 2.41
C ASN A 68 -8.79 -7.20 2.94
N ILE A 69 -9.77 -7.03 2.05
CA ILE A 69 -11.14 -6.66 2.44
C ILE A 69 -11.80 -7.77 3.28
N ALA A 70 -11.60 -9.03 2.91
CA ALA A 70 -12.24 -10.16 3.56
C ALA A 70 -11.57 -10.54 4.90
N LYS A 71 -10.24 -10.43 4.99
CA LYS A 71 -9.45 -10.93 6.14
C LYS A 71 -8.90 -9.81 7.03
N GLY A 72 -9.00 -8.55 6.62
CA GLY A 72 -8.63 -7.36 7.41
C GLY A 72 -7.12 -7.13 7.60
N TYR A 73 -6.25 -8.09 7.30
CA TYR A 73 -4.81 -7.90 7.49
C TYR A 73 -4.23 -6.85 6.52
N PRO A 74 -3.18 -6.12 6.94
CA PRO A 74 -2.53 -5.12 6.10
C PRO A 74 -1.58 -5.76 5.08
N HIS A 75 -1.70 -5.30 3.85
CA HIS A 75 -0.70 -5.46 2.79
C HIS A 75 0.37 -4.37 2.87
N LEU A 76 -0.03 -3.17 3.26
CA LEU A 76 0.84 -2.01 3.40
C LEU A 76 0.23 -1.05 4.42
N THR A 77 1.09 -0.45 5.23
CA THR A 77 0.78 0.77 6.00
C THR A 77 1.77 1.85 5.61
N ALA A 78 1.33 3.09 5.48
CA ALA A 78 2.21 4.19 5.13
C ALA A 78 1.83 5.49 5.84
N ALA A 79 2.81 6.36 5.98
CA ALA A 79 2.67 7.68 6.54
C ALA A 79 3.19 8.70 5.51
N VAL A 80 2.35 9.65 5.15
CA VAL A 80 2.74 10.83 4.36
C VAL A 80 2.74 12.01 5.31
N ARG A 81 3.83 12.78 5.37
CA ARG A 81 3.98 13.95 6.25
C ARG A 81 4.55 15.13 5.49
N ALA A 82 4.06 16.33 5.78
CA ALA A 82 4.63 17.56 5.23
C ALA A 82 6.06 17.78 5.78
N LEU A 83 6.92 18.42 4.99
CA LEU A 83 8.27 18.85 5.38
C LEU A 83 8.34 20.36 5.61
#